data_AF-A0A1W2DWR4-F1
#
_entry.id   AF-A0A1W2DWR4-F1
#
_cell.length_a   1.000
_cell.length_b   1.000
_cell.length_c   1.000
_cell.angle_alpha   90.00
_cell.angle_beta   90.00
_cell.angle_gamma   90.00
#
_symmetry.space_group_name_H-M   'P 1'
#
loop_
_entity.id
_entity.type
_entity.pdbx_description
1 polymer ?
#
loop_
_entity_poly.entity_id
_entity_poly.type
_entity_poly.pdbx_seq_one_letter_code
_entity_poly.pdbx_strand_id
1 'polypeptide(L)'
;MNKNSLEDFRAEAKALKVPAEMVTKAEALMEKGLPYIQIKDQLPSRKGYMEATLHIKRSQQSDYYFFNKYELAYSKAKPLEEGKNYMVISTSEDGKKQFKNFKSPIEAIENFQKRDGNAELAIGKSIKDYLTVGTMKAGTVDYVSKDFQTTYYSDPIKNTVYVNKGVGFNLKQGANMLQGGSAYRDDLVSRVGKQYEAWNTYVFDKPRDNYGNLQIKQYSEGYGFNLQNELQGYKIKELDMPEKLAGIISDMKDGERPIVTVVNNNDEEFKMAIKAMPRYGNINFYHLNGQAEKREQFQKENKSELAQENTFSRKLKQQKSENQGLTM
;
A
#
# COMPACT_ATOMS: atom_id res chain seq x y z
N MET A 1 15.14 -27.40 -11.59
CA MET A 1 14.19 -26.81 -10.62
C MET A 1 13.19 -27.87 -10.19
N ASN A 2 12.87 -27.94 -8.89
CA ASN A 2 11.87 -28.87 -8.37
C ASN A 2 10.45 -28.39 -8.77
N LYS A 3 9.65 -29.27 -9.41
CA LYS A 3 8.31 -28.92 -9.90
C LYS A 3 7.33 -28.61 -8.77
N ASN A 4 7.34 -29.39 -7.70
CA ASN A 4 6.48 -29.15 -6.54
C ASN A 4 6.81 -27.82 -5.89
N SER A 5 8.10 -27.48 -5.75
CA SER A 5 8.50 -26.17 -5.23
C SER A 5 8.02 -25.00 -6.09
N LEU A 6 7.96 -25.17 -7.41
CA LEU A 6 7.44 -24.14 -8.32
C LEU A 6 5.92 -24.01 -8.16
N GLU A 7 5.20 -25.13 -8.09
CA GLU A 7 3.74 -25.14 -7.89
C GLU A 7 3.36 -24.52 -6.55
N ASP A 8 4.08 -24.85 -5.47
CA ASP A 8 3.90 -24.26 -4.16
C ASP A 8 4.11 -22.75 -4.21
N PHE A 9 5.24 -22.29 -4.78
CA PHE A 9 5.51 -20.86 -4.94
C PHE A 9 4.40 -20.15 -5.72
N ARG A 10 3.92 -20.73 -6.83
CA ARG A 10 2.82 -20.16 -7.63
C ARG A 10 1.53 -20.05 -6.82
N ALA A 11 1.20 -21.07 -6.03
CA ALA A 11 0.02 -21.06 -5.17
C ALA A 11 0.13 -19.97 -4.09
N GLU A 12 1.29 -19.85 -3.43
CA GLU A 12 1.59 -18.80 -2.46
C GLU A 12 1.50 -17.41 -3.09
N ALA A 13 2.14 -17.20 -4.24
CA ALA A 13 2.14 -15.94 -4.96
C ALA A 13 0.73 -15.51 -5.40
N LYS A 14 -0.10 -16.47 -5.83
CA LYS A 14 -1.51 -16.23 -6.16
C LYS A 14 -2.31 -15.82 -4.92
N ALA A 15 -2.16 -16.54 -3.80
CA ALA A 15 -2.84 -16.22 -2.54
C ALA A 15 -2.45 -14.81 -2.02
N LEU A 16 -1.17 -14.46 -2.15
CA LEU A 16 -0.63 -13.16 -1.73
C LEU A 16 -0.80 -12.06 -2.79
N LYS A 17 -1.53 -12.33 -3.87
CA LYS A 17 -1.84 -11.37 -4.95
C LYS A 17 -0.58 -10.70 -5.51
N VAL A 18 0.50 -11.47 -5.67
CA VAL A 18 1.75 -11.01 -6.26
C VAL A 18 1.53 -10.68 -7.75
N PRO A 19 2.01 -9.52 -8.25
CA PRO A 19 1.89 -9.19 -9.67
C PRO A 19 2.54 -10.24 -10.58
N ALA A 20 1.88 -10.58 -11.69
CA ALA A 20 2.32 -11.63 -12.61
C ALA A 20 3.77 -11.42 -13.12
N GLU A 21 4.16 -10.17 -13.41
CA GLU A 21 5.53 -9.86 -13.83
C GLU A 21 6.58 -10.21 -12.77
N MET A 22 6.26 -9.99 -11.49
CA MET A 22 7.16 -10.35 -10.40
C MET A 22 7.25 -11.86 -10.22
N VAL A 23 6.14 -12.59 -10.42
CA VAL A 23 6.11 -14.06 -10.42
C VAL A 23 7.00 -14.60 -11.53
N THR A 24 6.84 -14.13 -12.78
CA THR A 24 7.68 -14.55 -13.91
C THR A 24 9.16 -14.30 -13.66
N LYS A 25 9.52 -13.11 -13.11
CA LYS A 25 10.91 -12.81 -12.72
C LYS A 25 11.42 -13.77 -11.65
N ALA A 26 10.58 -14.17 -10.69
CA ALA A 26 10.95 -15.10 -9.63
C ALA A 26 11.25 -16.49 -10.18
N GLU A 27 10.35 -17.01 -11.00
CA GLU A 27 10.48 -18.34 -11.60
C GLU A 27 11.77 -18.45 -12.41
N ALA A 28 12.08 -17.45 -13.25
CA ALA A 28 13.32 -17.41 -14.02
C ALA A 28 14.59 -17.39 -13.14
N LEU A 29 14.53 -16.80 -11.95
CA LEU A 29 15.64 -16.79 -10.99
C LEU A 29 15.72 -18.07 -10.16
N MET A 30 14.58 -18.71 -9.88
CA MET A 30 14.49 -20.03 -9.24
C MET A 30 15.04 -21.12 -10.17
N GLU A 31 14.77 -21.02 -11.47
CA GLU A 31 15.34 -21.91 -12.49
C GLU A 31 16.86 -21.88 -12.54
N LYS A 32 17.44 -20.68 -12.32
CA LYS A 32 18.89 -20.49 -12.19
C LYS A 32 19.47 -21.02 -10.87
N GLY A 33 18.63 -21.53 -9.97
CA GLY A 33 19.08 -22.18 -8.73
C GLY A 33 19.65 -21.21 -7.69
N LEU A 34 19.37 -19.90 -7.80
CA LEU A 34 19.92 -18.89 -6.90
C LEU A 34 19.50 -19.15 -5.44
N PRO A 35 20.42 -19.08 -4.46
CA PRO A 35 20.11 -19.38 -3.06
C PRO A 35 19.22 -18.33 -2.41
N TYR A 36 19.31 -17.09 -2.89
CA TYR A 36 18.54 -15.95 -2.41
C TYR A 36 18.14 -15.08 -3.59
N ILE A 37 16.84 -14.78 -3.66
CA ILE A 37 16.21 -14.05 -4.74
C ILE A 37 15.51 -12.83 -4.13
N GLN A 38 15.86 -11.65 -4.65
CA GLN A 38 15.19 -10.40 -4.37
C GLN A 38 14.58 -9.86 -5.65
N ILE A 39 13.29 -9.54 -5.61
CA ILE A 39 12.59 -8.98 -6.77
C ILE A 39 11.90 -7.73 -6.30
N LYS A 40 12.40 -6.61 -6.79
CA LYS A 40 11.82 -5.30 -6.54
C LYS A 40 11.02 -4.86 -7.76
N ASP A 41 9.80 -4.38 -7.52
CA ASP A 41 8.99 -3.76 -8.55
C ASP A 41 8.04 -2.71 -7.99
N GLN A 42 7.57 -1.84 -8.88
CA GLN A 42 6.57 -0.83 -8.54
C GLN A 42 5.20 -1.49 -8.37
N LEU A 43 4.48 -1.11 -7.32
CA LEU A 43 3.08 -1.45 -7.13
C LEU A 43 2.17 -0.26 -7.51
N PRO A 44 0.90 -0.53 -7.85
CA PRO A 44 -0.10 0.52 -7.98
C PRO A 44 -0.15 1.39 -6.72
N SER A 45 -0.18 2.71 -6.92
CA SER A 45 -0.26 3.69 -5.85
C SER A 45 -1.27 4.77 -6.22
N ARG A 46 -2.06 5.23 -5.24
CA ARG A 46 -3.08 6.27 -5.47
C ARG A 46 -2.47 7.66 -5.58
N LYS A 47 -1.42 7.88 -4.79
CA LYS A 47 -0.58 9.07 -4.73
C LYS A 47 0.84 8.58 -4.47
N GLY A 48 1.84 9.37 -4.78
CA GLY A 48 3.21 8.95 -4.47
C GLY A 48 3.70 7.78 -5.33
N TYR A 49 4.76 7.13 -4.84
CA TYR A 49 5.39 5.95 -5.42
C TYR A 49 5.37 4.82 -4.39
N MET A 50 4.96 3.61 -4.81
CA MET A 50 4.96 2.41 -3.99
C MET A 50 5.81 1.35 -4.67
N GLU A 51 6.73 0.73 -3.93
CA GLU A 51 7.44 -0.47 -4.38
C GLU A 51 7.30 -1.61 -3.38
N ALA A 52 7.38 -2.82 -3.91
CA ALA A 52 7.52 -4.04 -3.12
C ALA A 52 8.83 -4.75 -3.46
N THR A 53 9.46 -5.33 -2.46
CA THR A 53 10.60 -6.25 -2.63
C THR A 53 10.22 -7.63 -2.09
N LEU A 54 10.15 -8.63 -2.96
CA LEU A 54 9.92 -10.02 -2.55
C LEU A 54 11.24 -10.65 -2.11
N HIS A 55 11.22 -11.41 -1.02
CA HIS A 55 12.39 -12.16 -0.55
C HIS A 55 12.10 -13.66 -0.57
N ILE A 56 12.72 -14.35 -1.52
CA ILE A 56 12.55 -15.79 -1.73
C ILE A 56 13.89 -16.46 -1.48
N LYS A 57 13.89 -17.53 -0.68
CA LYS A 57 15.11 -18.24 -0.28
C LYS A 57 15.02 -19.71 -0.62
N ARG A 58 16.06 -20.28 -1.22
CA ARG A 58 16.20 -21.73 -1.40
C ARG A 58 16.59 -22.38 -0.07
N SER A 59 16.00 -23.53 0.21
CA SER A 59 16.40 -24.41 1.30
C SER A 59 17.87 -24.80 1.17
N GLN A 60 18.56 -24.95 2.31
CA GLN A 60 19.90 -25.55 2.33
C GLN A 60 19.84 -27.09 2.33
N GLN A 61 18.70 -27.66 2.67
CA GLN A 61 18.49 -29.10 2.86
C GLN A 61 17.69 -29.74 1.73
N SER A 62 17.11 -28.93 0.84
CA SER A 62 16.27 -29.40 -0.26
C SER A 62 16.27 -28.42 -1.44
N ASP A 63 15.59 -28.79 -2.52
CA ASP A 63 15.42 -27.93 -3.70
C ASP A 63 14.20 -27.00 -3.62
N TYR A 64 13.63 -26.84 -2.42
CA TYR A 64 12.48 -25.98 -2.20
C TYR A 64 12.87 -24.52 -2.04
N TYR A 65 12.02 -23.66 -2.55
CA TYR A 65 12.04 -22.22 -2.35
C TYR A 65 10.94 -21.80 -1.40
N PHE A 66 11.24 -20.85 -0.52
CA PHE A 66 10.32 -20.32 0.48
C PHE A 66 10.17 -18.82 0.32
N PHE A 67 8.94 -18.34 0.19
CA PHE A 67 8.59 -16.93 0.21
C PHE A 67 8.13 -16.55 1.63
N ASN A 68 9.05 -15.99 2.42
CA ASN A 68 8.81 -15.76 3.86
C ASN A 68 8.39 -14.33 4.20
N LYS A 69 8.78 -13.38 3.36
CA LYS A 69 8.50 -11.96 3.60
C LYS A 69 8.56 -11.14 2.31
N TYR A 70 7.87 -10.03 2.33
CA TYR A 70 8.10 -8.94 1.39
C TYR A 70 8.25 -7.61 2.14
N GLU A 71 8.97 -6.68 1.54
CA GLU A 71 9.15 -5.33 2.04
C GLU A 71 8.35 -4.37 1.18
N LEU A 72 7.71 -3.39 1.81
CA LEU A 72 7.02 -2.29 1.14
C LEU A 72 7.74 -0.99 1.44
N ALA A 73 7.82 -0.12 0.44
CA ALA A 73 8.32 1.24 0.62
C ALA A 73 7.43 2.22 -0.15
N TYR A 74 6.93 3.23 0.58
CA TYR A 74 6.10 4.29 0.05
C TYR A 74 6.82 5.64 0.12
N SER A 75 6.96 6.31 -1.03
CA SER A 75 7.48 7.67 -1.16
C SER A 75 6.39 8.62 -1.62
N LYS A 76 6.51 9.90 -1.25
CA LYS A 76 5.65 10.98 -1.76
C LYS A 76 6.01 11.43 -3.18
N ALA A 77 6.94 10.74 -3.85
CA ALA A 77 7.34 11.02 -5.23
C ALA A 77 6.14 11.07 -6.17
N LYS A 78 6.03 12.14 -6.96
CA LYS A 78 5.03 12.19 -8.05
C LYS A 78 5.35 11.09 -9.08
N PRO A 79 4.33 10.44 -9.67
CA PRO A 79 4.55 9.54 -10.79
C PRO A 79 5.36 10.23 -11.90
N LEU A 80 6.32 9.50 -12.48
CA LEU A 80 7.06 9.98 -13.63
C LEU A 80 6.20 9.86 -14.90
N GLU A 81 6.39 10.78 -15.83
CA GLU A 81 5.86 10.61 -17.19
C GLU A 81 6.47 9.38 -17.86
N GLU A 82 5.73 8.81 -18.81
CA GLU A 82 6.15 7.62 -19.53
C GLU A 82 7.53 7.79 -20.19
N GLY A 83 8.40 6.80 -20.00
CA GLY A 83 9.76 6.78 -20.51
C GLY A 83 10.78 7.61 -19.72
N LYS A 84 10.37 8.42 -18.72
CA LYS A 84 11.31 9.11 -17.84
C LYS A 84 11.81 8.17 -16.73
N ASN A 85 13.07 8.36 -16.33
CA ASN A 85 13.70 7.69 -15.20
C ASN A 85 14.40 8.72 -14.31
N TYR A 86 14.70 8.33 -13.08
CA TYR A 86 15.66 9.05 -12.25
C TYR A 86 17.07 8.71 -12.71
N MET A 87 17.98 9.69 -12.63
CA MET A 87 19.38 9.56 -12.98
C MET A 87 20.23 10.15 -11.87
N VAL A 88 21.26 9.42 -11.45
CA VAL A 88 22.36 10.00 -10.66
C VAL A 88 23.54 10.15 -11.60
N ILE A 89 23.95 11.38 -11.83
CA ILE A 89 25.02 11.77 -12.75
C ILE A 89 26.22 12.22 -11.91
N SER A 90 27.41 11.77 -12.25
CA SER A 90 28.67 12.13 -11.60
C SER A 90 29.76 12.34 -12.64
N THR A 91 30.77 13.14 -12.31
CA THR A 91 31.95 13.32 -13.16
C THR A 91 33.09 12.46 -12.63
N SER A 92 33.65 11.60 -13.49
CA SER A 92 34.85 10.82 -13.18
C SER A 92 36.10 11.70 -13.14
N GLU A 93 37.19 11.20 -12.57
CA GLU A 93 38.50 11.89 -12.51
C GLU A 93 39.00 12.32 -13.91
N ASP A 94 38.69 11.54 -14.95
CA ASP A 94 39.01 11.83 -16.35
C ASP A 94 38.08 12.89 -17.00
N GLY A 95 37.20 13.54 -16.23
CA GLY A 95 36.24 14.53 -16.72
C GLY A 95 35.04 13.96 -17.50
N LYS A 96 34.95 12.63 -17.66
CA LYS A 96 33.80 11.98 -18.32
C LYS A 96 32.59 11.92 -17.39
N LYS A 97 31.42 12.29 -17.90
CA LYS A 97 30.13 12.11 -17.22
C LYS A 97 29.76 10.62 -17.18
N GLN A 98 29.50 10.11 -15.99
CA GLN A 98 28.93 8.79 -15.74
C GLN A 98 27.54 8.97 -15.14
N PHE A 99 26.60 8.10 -15.49
CA PHE A 99 25.26 8.15 -14.93
C PHE A 99 24.70 6.75 -14.68
N LYS A 100 23.81 6.65 -13.70
CA LYS A 100 23.03 5.43 -13.42
C LYS A 100 21.55 5.76 -13.41
N ASN A 101 20.77 4.95 -14.13
CA ASN A 101 19.32 5.06 -14.20
C ASN A 101 18.67 4.30 -13.05
N PHE A 102 17.57 4.86 -12.53
CA PHE A 102 16.74 4.26 -11.50
C PHE A 102 15.27 4.46 -11.85
N LYS A 103 14.48 3.40 -11.72
CA LYS A 103 13.01 3.50 -11.74
C LYS A 103 12.49 3.99 -10.39
N SER A 104 13.13 3.57 -9.31
CA SER A 104 12.74 3.93 -7.96
C SER A 104 13.30 5.29 -7.56
N PRO A 105 12.46 6.26 -7.14
CA PRO A 105 12.92 7.50 -6.53
C PRO A 105 13.70 7.23 -5.24
N ILE A 106 13.31 6.19 -4.49
CA ILE A 106 13.93 5.84 -3.22
C ILE A 106 15.38 5.42 -3.46
N GLU A 107 15.61 4.51 -4.40
CA GLU A 107 16.98 4.08 -4.74
C GLU A 107 17.81 5.20 -5.37
N ALA A 108 17.19 6.05 -6.19
CA ALA A 108 17.88 7.18 -6.80
C ALA A 108 18.38 8.16 -5.73
N ILE A 109 17.52 8.53 -4.78
CA ILE A 109 17.85 9.42 -3.66
C ILE A 109 18.90 8.77 -2.76
N GLU A 110 18.71 7.50 -2.37
CA GLU A 110 19.69 6.78 -1.56
C GLU A 110 21.05 6.66 -2.25
N ASN A 111 21.08 6.48 -3.58
CA ASN A 111 22.34 6.45 -4.34
C ASN A 111 22.99 7.83 -4.44
N PHE A 112 22.20 8.89 -4.63
CA PHE A 112 22.67 10.27 -4.71
C PHE A 112 23.24 10.74 -3.36
N GLN A 113 22.56 10.45 -2.25
CA GLN A 113 22.99 10.83 -0.90
C GLN A 113 24.28 10.13 -0.43
N LYS A 114 24.62 8.98 -1.01
CA LYS A 114 25.85 8.22 -0.70
C LYS A 114 27.05 8.64 -1.54
N ARG A 115 26.96 9.71 -2.33
CA ARG A 115 28.08 10.21 -3.12
C ARG A 115 28.95 11.12 -2.26
N ASP A 116 30.27 10.98 -2.42
CA ASP A 116 31.26 11.80 -1.70
C ASP A 116 31.82 12.95 -2.56
N GLY A 117 31.43 13.02 -3.84
CA GLY A 117 31.93 13.98 -4.82
C GLY A 117 30.83 14.88 -5.38
N ASN A 118 31.10 15.48 -6.55
CA ASN A 118 30.08 16.25 -7.27
C ASN A 118 29.11 15.31 -7.96
N ALA A 119 27.81 15.52 -7.74
CA ALA A 119 26.77 14.72 -8.37
C ALA A 119 25.52 15.55 -8.68
N GLU A 120 24.74 15.10 -9.66
CA GLU A 120 23.41 15.62 -9.97
C GLU A 120 22.38 14.49 -9.82
N LEU A 121 21.27 14.79 -9.17
CA LEU A 121 20.05 13.99 -9.26
C LEU A 121 19.17 14.61 -10.34
N ALA A 122 18.79 13.82 -11.33
CA ALA A 122 18.04 14.26 -12.49
C ALA A 122 16.84 13.36 -12.80
N ILE A 123 15.88 13.90 -13.54
CA ILE A 123 14.74 13.17 -14.09
C ILE A 123 14.72 13.40 -15.60
N GLY A 124 14.69 12.33 -16.39
CA GLY A 124 14.75 12.48 -17.85
C GLY A 124 14.63 11.18 -18.61
N LYS A 125 14.56 11.29 -19.94
CA LYS A 125 14.56 10.13 -20.85
C LYS A 125 15.98 9.63 -21.12
N SER A 126 16.98 10.53 -21.08
CA SER A 126 18.38 10.18 -21.33
C SER A 126 19.35 11.23 -20.76
N ILE A 127 20.65 10.96 -20.82
CA ILE A 127 21.70 11.93 -20.46
C ILE A 127 21.74 13.18 -21.37
N LYS A 128 21.00 13.19 -22.48
CA LYS A 128 20.85 14.34 -23.38
C LYS A 128 19.53 15.09 -23.17
N ASP A 129 18.59 14.50 -22.44
CA ASP A 129 17.23 15.02 -22.21
C ASP A 129 16.83 14.73 -20.75
N TYR A 130 17.21 15.65 -19.86
CA TYR A 130 16.96 15.56 -18.44
C TYR A 130 16.79 16.93 -17.79
N LEU A 131 16.10 16.93 -16.65
CA LEU A 131 15.99 18.05 -15.74
C LEU A 131 16.72 17.71 -14.44
N THR A 132 17.68 18.55 -14.05
CA THR A 132 18.32 18.45 -12.73
C THR A 132 17.34 18.85 -11.64
N VAL A 133 17.13 17.96 -10.67
CA VAL A 133 16.25 18.16 -9.52
C VAL A 133 17.00 18.25 -8.19
N GLY A 134 18.30 17.92 -8.18
CA GLY A 134 19.19 18.20 -7.07
C GLY A 134 20.65 18.18 -7.49
N THR A 135 21.49 18.92 -6.75
CA THR A 135 22.95 18.90 -6.95
C THR A 135 23.68 18.71 -5.62
N MET A 136 24.87 18.15 -5.74
CA MET A 136 25.79 17.91 -4.65
C MET A 136 27.17 18.41 -5.06
N LYS A 137 27.86 19.10 -4.14
CA LYS A 137 29.24 19.55 -4.27
C LYS A 137 30.07 19.01 -3.11
N ALA A 138 31.17 18.33 -3.44
CA ALA A 138 32.07 17.73 -2.45
C ALA A 138 31.32 16.94 -1.35
N GLY A 139 30.38 16.08 -1.76
CA GLY A 139 29.59 15.25 -0.84
C GLY A 139 28.46 15.97 -0.10
N THR A 140 28.33 17.30 -0.25
CA THR A 140 27.28 18.09 0.39
C THR A 140 26.21 18.49 -0.62
N VAL A 141 24.95 18.16 -0.33
CA VAL A 141 23.81 18.53 -1.17
C VAL A 141 23.60 20.05 -1.09
N ASP A 142 23.81 20.76 -2.19
CA ASP A 142 23.75 22.22 -2.24
C ASP A 142 22.47 22.75 -2.90
N TYR A 143 21.69 21.89 -3.56
CA TYR A 143 20.43 22.26 -4.19
C TYR A 143 19.45 21.10 -4.27
N VAL A 144 18.17 21.41 -4.08
CA VAL A 144 17.02 20.56 -4.42
C VAL A 144 15.93 21.45 -4.99
N SER A 145 15.43 21.13 -6.19
CA SER A 145 14.41 21.93 -6.87
C SER A 145 13.11 21.96 -6.05
N LYS A 146 12.41 23.10 -6.04
CA LYS A 146 11.22 23.34 -5.20
C LYS A 146 10.16 22.25 -5.36
N ASP A 147 9.90 21.82 -6.61
CA ASP A 147 8.92 20.79 -6.92
C ASP A 147 9.34 19.38 -6.50
N PHE A 148 10.63 19.17 -6.21
CA PHE A 148 11.19 17.89 -5.79
C PHE A 148 11.48 17.82 -4.28
N GLN A 149 11.48 18.94 -3.56
CA GLN A 149 11.79 18.99 -2.12
C GLN A 149 10.94 18.02 -1.28
N THR A 150 9.63 17.93 -1.53
CA THR A 150 8.77 17.00 -0.79
C THR A 150 9.18 15.54 -1.01
N THR A 151 9.56 15.18 -2.23
CA THR A 151 10.03 13.83 -2.57
C THR A 151 11.38 13.53 -1.93
N TYR A 152 12.28 14.51 -1.94
CA TYR A 152 13.66 14.36 -1.47
C TYR A 152 13.77 14.30 0.05
N TYR A 153 13.11 15.22 0.76
CA TYR A 153 13.24 15.34 2.22
C TYR A 153 12.23 14.50 3.01
N SER A 154 11.21 13.94 2.37
CA SER A 154 10.31 13.01 3.07
C SER A 154 10.92 11.62 3.09
N ASP A 155 11.17 11.10 4.29
CA ASP A 155 11.57 9.70 4.42
C ASP A 155 10.50 8.76 3.85
N PRO A 156 10.91 7.76 3.06
CA PRO A 156 9.98 6.74 2.61
C PRO A 156 9.45 5.94 3.81
N ILE A 157 8.14 5.73 3.83
CA ILE A 157 7.53 4.87 4.84
C ILE A 157 7.80 3.42 4.42
N LYS A 158 8.65 2.74 5.18
CA LYS A 158 8.99 1.31 4.96
C LYS A 158 8.24 0.41 5.93
N ASN A 159 7.87 -0.80 5.50
CA ASN A 159 7.33 -1.84 6.37
C ASN A 159 7.65 -3.24 5.83
N THR A 160 8.07 -4.16 6.71
CA THR A 160 8.22 -5.57 6.35
C THR A 160 6.95 -6.33 6.69
N VAL A 161 6.50 -7.18 5.77
CA VAL A 161 5.37 -8.07 5.99
C VAL A 161 5.86 -9.51 5.89
N TYR A 162 5.63 -10.27 6.95
CA TYR A 162 5.92 -11.69 7.01
C TYR A 162 4.72 -12.49 6.53
N VAL A 163 5.00 -13.52 5.74
CA VAL A 163 4.03 -14.42 5.13
C VAL A 163 4.53 -15.86 5.28
N ASN A 164 3.61 -16.81 5.32
CA ASN A 164 3.95 -18.22 5.44
C ASN A 164 2.96 -19.04 4.62
N LYS A 165 3.42 -19.73 3.57
CA LYS A 165 2.57 -20.59 2.74
C LYS A 165 1.31 -19.90 2.23
N GLY A 166 1.46 -18.68 1.73
CA GLY A 166 0.35 -17.87 1.21
C GLY A 166 -0.52 -17.20 2.27
N VAL A 167 -0.25 -17.43 3.56
CA VAL A 167 -0.97 -16.83 4.70
C VAL A 167 -0.22 -15.58 5.17
N GLY A 168 -0.95 -14.49 5.39
CA GLY A 168 -0.39 -13.19 5.75
C GLY A 168 -1.14 -12.06 5.05
N PHE A 169 -0.72 -10.81 5.25
CA PHE A 169 -1.28 -9.73 4.45
C PHE A 169 -0.79 -9.92 3.02
N ASN A 170 -1.72 -9.90 2.06
CA ASN A 170 -1.36 -9.93 0.65
C ASN A 170 -0.75 -8.58 0.23
N LEU A 171 -0.12 -8.52 -0.95
CA LEU A 171 0.58 -7.31 -1.41
C LEU A 171 -0.35 -6.09 -1.51
N LYS A 172 -1.59 -6.26 -1.99
CA LYS A 172 -2.58 -5.18 -2.06
C LYS A 172 -2.95 -4.67 -0.66
N GLN A 173 -3.25 -5.57 0.26
CA GLN A 173 -3.58 -5.24 1.65
C GLN A 173 -2.44 -4.45 2.32
N GLY A 174 -1.21 -4.96 2.23
CA GLY A 174 -0.05 -4.28 2.79
C GLY A 174 0.15 -2.89 2.19
N ALA A 175 0.11 -2.78 0.85
CA ALA A 175 0.32 -1.51 0.13
C ALA A 175 -0.80 -0.49 0.40
N ASN A 176 -2.07 -0.93 0.45
CA ASN A 176 -3.19 -0.06 0.75
C ASN A 176 -3.16 0.41 2.20
N MET A 177 -2.85 -0.46 3.17
CA MET A 177 -2.66 -0.03 4.57
C MET A 177 -1.54 1.00 4.72
N LEU A 178 -0.42 0.84 3.98
CA LEU A 178 0.69 1.79 4.01
C LEU A 178 0.32 3.16 3.44
N GLN A 179 -0.70 3.22 2.59
CA GLN A 179 -1.34 4.44 2.09
C GLN A 179 -2.51 4.92 2.98
N GLY A 180 -2.57 4.46 4.23
CA GLY A 180 -3.60 4.80 5.21
C GLY A 180 -4.94 4.09 5.02
N GLY A 181 -4.98 3.01 4.23
CA GLY A 181 -6.13 2.12 4.04
C GLY A 181 -6.34 1.15 5.20
N SER A 182 -7.32 0.26 5.05
CA SER A 182 -7.60 -0.83 6.00
C SER A 182 -7.71 -2.15 5.26
N ALA A 183 -7.16 -3.23 5.82
CA ALA A 183 -7.25 -4.57 5.25
C ALA A 183 -8.03 -5.50 6.16
N TYR A 184 -8.97 -6.26 5.61
CA TYR A 184 -9.69 -7.28 6.33
C TYR A 184 -8.98 -8.64 6.23
N ARG A 185 -8.95 -9.38 7.33
CA ARG A 185 -8.40 -10.73 7.44
C ARG A 185 -9.39 -11.60 8.22
N ASP A 186 -9.69 -12.79 7.72
CA ASP A 186 -10.60 -13.79 8.29
C ASP A 186 -9.88 -15.07 8.75
N ASP A 187 -8.55 -15.07 8.66
CA ASP A 187 -7.64 -16.16 8.96
C ASP A 187 -6.70 -15.85 10.15
N LEU A 188 -7.06 -14.86 10.98
CA LEU A 188 -6.26 -14.51 12.15
C LEU A 188 -6.46 -15.55 13.25
N VAL A 189 -5.41 -15.82 14.02
CA VAL A 189 -5.41 -16.81 15.11
C VAL A 189 -4.99 -16.14 16.41
N SER A 190 -5.81 -16.27 17.43
CA SER A 190 -5.52 -15.72 18.78
C SER A 190 -4.46 -16.55 19.50
N ARG A 191 -3.94 -16.04 20.62
CA ARG A 191 -2.96 -16.78 21.46
C ARG A 191 -3.45 -18.14 21.95
N VAL A 192 -4.77 -18.32 22.06
CA VAL A 192 -5.41 -19.57 22.49
C VAL A 192 -5.80 -20.47 21.31
N GLY A 193 -5.36 -20.15 20.09
CA GLY A 193 -5.61 -20.97 18.90
C GLY A 193 -6.98 -20.75 18.25
N LYS A 194 -7.84 -19.88 18.80
CA LYS A 194 -9.15 -19.58 18.19
C LYS A 194 -8.97 -18.66 16.98
N GLN A 195 -9.53 -19.07 15.84
CA GLN A 195 -9.63 -18.26 14.63
C GLN A 195 -10.61 -17.10 14.83
N TYR A 196 -10.28 -15.94 14.27
CA TYR A 196 -11.13 -14.75 14.28
C TYR A 196 -10.87 -13.89 13.06
N GLU A 197 -11.81 -12.97 12.80
CA GLU A 197 -11.69 -11.97 11.76
C GLU A 197 -11.48 -10.57 12.33
N ALA A 198 -10.77 -9.72 11.58
CA ALA A 198 -10.61 -8.33 11.92
C ALA A 198 -10.27 -7.46 10.69
N TRP A 199 -10.66 -6.20 10.76
CA TRP A 199 -10.03 -5.15 9.97
C TRP A 199 -8.74 -4.68 10.63
N ASN A 200 -7.75 -4.32 9.82
CA ASN A 200 -6.40 -3.98 10.24
C ASN A 200 -5.98 -2.66 9.60
N THR A 201 -5.27 -1.82 10.35
CA THR A 201 -4.67 -0.58 9.86
C THR A 201 -3.29 -0.39 10.45
N TYR A 202 -2.34 0.19 9.70
CA TYR A 202 -1.10 0.66 10.30
C TYR A 202 -1.31 1.92 11.14
N VAL A 203 -0.52 2.02 12.21
CA VAL A 203 -0.47 3.17 13.11
C VAL A 203 0.83 3.93 12.82
N PHE A 204 0.72 5.16 12.31
CA PHE A 204 1.86 5.96 11.83
C PHE A 204 2.41 6.93 12.89
N ASP A 205 1.65 7.20 13.95
CA ASP A 205 1.95 8.16 15.02
C ASP A 205 2.50 7.48 16.29
N LYS A 206 2.91 6.21 16.18
CA LYS A 206 3.51 5.44 17.27
C LYS A 206 4.91 4.95 16.89
N PRO A 207 5.78 4.70 17.88
CA PRO A 207 7.07 4.05 17.64
C PRO A 207 6.89 2.72 16.93
N ARG A 208 7.84 2.40 16.05
CA ARG A 208 7.95 1.10 15.40
C ARG A 208 8.16 0.00 16.44
N ASP A 209 7.81 -1.23 16.08
CA ASP A 209 8.11 -2.39 16.91
C ASP A 209 9.62 -2.73 16.92
N ASN A 210 10.01 -3.75 17.70
CA ASN A 210 11.39 -4.18 17.83
C ASN A 210 12.02 -4.71 16.53
N TYR A 211 11.22 -4.94 15.49
CA TYR A 211 11.65 -5.37 14.16
C TYR A 211 11.62 -4.22 13.14
N GLY A 212 11.37 -2.99 13.61
CA GLY A 212 11.30 -1.81 12.76
C GLY A 212 10.00 -1.72 11.94
N ASN A 213 8.94 -2.45 12.28
CA ASN A 213 7.67 -2.42 11.57
C ASN A 213 6.65 -1.48 12.23
N LEU A 214 5.69 -1.01 11.43
CA LEU A 214 4.56 -0.24 11.90
C LEU A 214 3.64 -1.10 12.75
N GLN A 215 3.13 -0.54 13.84
CA GLN A 215 2.15 -1.23 14.67
C GLN A 215 0.83 -1.40 13.90
N ILE A 216 0.14 -2.51 14.14
CA ILE A 216 -1.18 -2.79 13.55
C ILE A 216 -2.25 -2.58 14.62
N LYS A 217 -3.25 -1.78 14.28
CA LYS A 217 -4.49 -1.68 15.04
C LYS A 217 -5.55 -2.57 14.41
N GLN A 218 -6.15 -3.43 15.24
CA GLN A 218 -7.18 -4.39 14.83
C GLN A 218 -8.57 -3.93 15.28
N TYR A 219 -9.56 -4.23 14.45
CA TYR A 219 -10.98 -3.98 14.67
C TYR A 219 -11.72 -5.29 14.40
N SER A 220 -11.83 -6.12 15.44
CA SER A 220 -12.47 -7.45 15.39
C SER A 220 -14.00 -7.34 15.37
N GLU A 221 -14.70 -8.46 15.25
CA GLU A 221 -16.18 -8.51 15.30
C GLU A 221 -16.77 -7.73 16.48
N GLY A 222 -16.14 -7.83 17.66
CA GLY A 222 -16.57 -7.11 18.87
C GLY A 222 -16.51 -5.59 18.74
N TYR A 223 -15.74 -5.07 17.78
CA TYR A 223 -15.69 -3.65 17.45
C TYR A 223 -16.96 -3.19 16.72
N GLY A 224 -17.56 -4.06 15.89
CA GLY A 224 -18.91 -3.87 15.33
C GLY A 224 -18.99 -3.20 13.95
N PHE A 225 -17.89 -3.00 13.23
CA PHE A 225 -17.95 -2.51 11.85
C PHE A 225 -18.29 -3.65 10.88
N ASN A 226 -19.41 -3.54 10.19
CA ASN A 226 -19.82 -4.46 9.14
C ASN A 226 -19.93 -3.71 7.80
N LEU A 227 -19.04 -4.04 6.85
CA LEU A 227 -18.96 -3.34 5.57
C LEU A 227 -20.21 -3.53 4.72
N GLN A 228 -20.75 -4.74 4.64
CA GLN A 228 -21.91 -5.03 3.81
C GLN A 228 -23.15 -4.29 4.31
N ASN A 229 -23.37 -4.27 5.63
CA ASN A 229 -24.45 -3.51 6.25
C ASN A 229 -24.26 -2.00 6.04
N GLU A 230 -23.03 -1.49 6.16
CA GLU A 230 -22.75 -0.07 5.96
C GLU A 230 -23.01 0.38 4.51
N LEU A 231 -22.65 -0.45 3.52
CA LEU A 231 -22.92 -0.19 2.11
C LEU A 231 -24.43 -0.02 1.83
N GLN A 232 -25.28 -0.81 2.48
CA GLN A 232 -26.74 -0.76 2.30
C GLN A 232 -27.36 0.58 2.71
N GLY A 233 -26.68 1.36 3.55
CA GLY A 233 -27.11 2.69 3.96
C GLY A 233 -26.97 3.77 2.88
N TYR A 234 -26.43 3.45 1.70
CA TYR A 234 -26.16 4.40 0.62
C TYR A 234 -26.88 4.05 -0.68
N LYS A 235 -27.21 5.08 -1.48
CA LYS A 235 -27.78 4.96 -2.82
C LYS A 235 -26.70 4.56 -3.85
N ILE A 236 -26.21 3.32 -3.76
CA ILE A 236 -25.20 2.74 -4.68
C ILE A 236 -25.90 1.75 -5.63
N LYS A 237 -25.74 1.92 -6.95
CA LYS A 237 -26.45 1.12 -7.95
C LYS A 237 -26.00 -0.34 -8.01
N GLU A 238 -24.71 -0.60 -7.79
CA GLU A 238 -24.15 -1.95 -7.90
C GLU A 238 -24.52 -2.89 -6.75
N LEU A 239 -25.21 -2.40 -5.70
CA LEU A 239 -25.60 -3.24 -4.56
C LEU A 239 -26.62 -4.32 -4.92
N ASP A 240 -27.48 -4.06 -5.91
CA ASP A 240 -28.50 -5.02 -6.37
C ASP A 240 -27.93 -6.01 -7.41
N MET A 241 -26.63 -5.94 -7.70
CA MET A 241 -25.94 -6.78 -8.67
C MET A 241 -24.95 -7.71 -7.94
N PRO A 242 -25.33 -8.98 -7.64
CA PRO A 242 -24.57 -9.84 -6.73
C PRO A 242 -23.07 -9.99 -7.06
N GLU A 243 -22.73 -10.19 -8.33
CA GLU A 243 -21.34 -10.32 -8.77
C GLU A 243 -20.54 -9.02 -8.58
N LYS A 244 -21.16 -7.87 -8.88
CA LYS A 244 -20.49 -6.57 -8.69
C LYS A 244 -20.32 -6.24 -7.21
N LEU A 245 -21.35 -6.52 -6.38
CA LEU A 245 -21.27 -6.36 -4.94
C LEU A 245 -20.15 -7.22 -4.34
N ALA A 246 -20.05 -8.49 -4.75
CA ALA A 246 -18.97 -9.37 -4.32
C ALA A 246 -17.58 -8.83 -4.70
N GLY A 247 -17.44 -8.32 -5.92
CA GLY A 247 -16.20 -7.66 -6.37
C GLY A 247 -15.87 -6.42 -5.53
N ILE A 248 -16.84 -5.53 -5.30
CA ILE A 248 -16.67 -4.32 -4.47
C ILE A 248 -16.25 -4.70 -3.05
N ILE A 249 -16.92 -5.67 -2.43
CA ILE A 249 -16.59 -6.12 -1.07
C ILE A 249 -15.18 -6.72 -1.04
N SER A 250 -14.82 -7.56 -2.00
CA SER A 250 -13.48 -8.15 -2.11
C SER A 250 -12.40 -7.07 -2.22
N ASP A 251 -12.59 -6.09 -3.11
CA ASP A 251 -11.66 -4.99 -3.28
C ASP A 251 -11.53 -4.14 -2.00
N MET A 252 -12.66 -3.78 -1.38
CA MET A 252 -12.64 -3.02 -0.13
C MET A 252 -11.99 -3.80 1.02
N LYS A 253 -12.12 -5.13 1.07
CA LYS A 253 -11.40 -6.00 2.02
C LYS A 253 -9.88 -5.98 1.80
N ASP A 254 -9.41 -5.77 0.56
CA ASP A 254 -8.00 -5.52 0.25
C ASP A 254 -7.55 -4.07 0.57
N GLY A 255 -8.46 -3.23 1.07
CA GLY A 255 -8.23 -1.81 1.31
C GLY A 255 -8.24 -0.96 0.03
N GLU A 256 -8.76 -1.51 -1.07
CA GLU A 256 -8.93 -0.79 -2.31
C GLU A 256 -10.01 0.30 -2.20
N ARG A 257 -10.10 1.13 -3.24
CA ARG A 257 -11.24 2.05 -3.42
C ARG A 257 -11.93 1.76 -4.74
N PRO A 258 -12.80 0.76 -4.82
CA PRO A 258 -13.53 0.47 -6.04
C PRO A 258 -14.39 1.68 -6.44
N ILE A 259 -14.56 1.83 -7.75
CA ILE A 259 -15.42 2.87 -8.33
C ILE A 259 -16.84 2.30 -8.41
N VAL A 260 -17.80 3.05 -7.88
CA VAL A 260 -19.22 2.72 -7.88
C VAL A 260 -20.04 3.87 -8.46
N THR A 261 -21.26 3.57 -8.86
CA THR A 261 -22.22 4.57 -9.31
C THR A 261 -23.15 4.91 -8.14
N VAL A 262 -23.17 6.18 -7.75
CA VAL A 262 -23.99 6.68 -6.64
C VAL A 262 -24.99 7.71 -7.14
N VAL A 263 -26.12 7.80 -6.44
CA VAL A 263 -27.17 8.80 -6.67
C VAL A 263 -27.20 9.76 -5.49
N ASN A 264 -27.16 11.06 -5.74
CA ASN A 264 -27.22 12.06 -4.68
C ASN A 264 -28.68 12.34 -4.21
N ASN A 265 -28.87 13.35 -3.37
CA ASN A 265 -30.19 13.76 -2.90
C ASN A 265 -31.03 14.50 -3.96
N ASN A 266 -30.42 14.96 -5.05
CA ASN A 266 -31.08 15.61 -6.19
C ASN A 266 -31.32 14.62 -7.35
N ASP A 267 -31.17 13.32 -7.11
CA ASP A 267 -31.26 12.23 -8.09
C ASP A 267 -30.24 12.32 -9.25
N GLU A 268 -29.13 13.01 -9.03
CA GLU A 268 -28.01 13.08 -9.98
C GLU A 268 -27.04 11.91 -9.76
N GLU A 269 -26.50 11.38 -10.85
CA GLU A 269 -25.60 10.22 -10.85
C GLU A 269 -24.13 10.62 -10.91
N PHE A 270 -23.31 10.00 -10.06
CA PHE A 270 -21.87 10.21 -10.03
C PHE A 270 -21.10 8.90 -9.97
N LYS A 271 -19.92 8.88 -10.60
CA LYS A 271 -18.93 7.84 -10.35
C LYS A 271 -18.02 8.27 -9.21
N MET A 272 -18.00 7.48 -8.14
CA MET A 272 -17.23 7.76 -6.93
C MET A 272 -16.38 6.57 -6.54
N ALA A 273 -15.16 6.82 -6.06
CA ALA A 273 -14.36 5.81 -5.39
C ALA A 273 -14.75 5.74 -3.91
N ILE A 274 -15.04 4.54 -3.40
CA ILE A 274 -15.45 4.33 -2.00
C ILE A 274 -14.40 3.61 -1.18
N LYS A 275 -14.24 3.98 0.09
CA LYS A 275 -13.22 3.42 0.99
C LYS A 275 -13.82 2.99 2.33
N ALA A 276 -13.50 1.79 2.79
CA ALA A 276 -13.82 1.37 4.15
C ALA A 276 -13.04 2.19 5.18
N MET A 277 -13.72 2.61 6.25
CA MET A 277 -13.12 3.28 7.40
C MET A 277 -13.55 2.59 8.70
N PRO A 278 -13.04 1.38 8.99
CA PRO A 278 -13.42 0.59 10.16
C PRO A 278 -13.34 1.39 11.45
N ARG A 279 -12.26 2.16 11.66
CA ARG A 279 -12.07 3.06 12.81
C ARG A 279 -13.26 3.96 13.14
N TYR A 280 -14.01 4.39 12.13
CA TYR A 280 -15.15 5.30 12.28
C TYR A 280 -16.49 4.61 12.01
N GLY A 281 -16.45 3.31 11.68
CA GLY A 281 -17.61 2.51 11.34
C GLY A 281 -18.39 3.03 10.14
N ASN A 282 -17.69 3.60 9.16
CA ASN A 282 -18.33 4.18 7.99
C ASN A 282 -17.50 3.90 6.72
N ILE A 283 -18.00 4.43 5.59
CA ILE A 283 -17.25 4.52 4.34
C ILE A 283 -17.08 5.99 3.93
N ASN A 284 -15.98 6.26 3.24
CA ASN A 284 -15.69 7.57 2.65
C ASN A 284 -15.83 7.52 1.13
N PHE A 285 -16.29 8.62 0.56
CA PHE A 285 -16.46 8.81 -0.88
C PHE A 285 -15.43 9.79 -1.40
N TYR A 286 -14.93 9.52 -2.61
CA TYR A 286 -13.96 10.35 -3.29
C TYR A 286 -14.33 10.50 -4.76
N HIS A 287 -14.20 11.71 -5.28
CA HIS A 287 -14.14 11.97 -6.70
C HIS A 287 -12.95 11.21 -7.33
N LEU A 288 -12.98 10.99 -8.65
CA LEU A 288 -11.91 10.28 -9.36
C LEU A 288 -10.55 11.00 -9.28
N ASN A 289 -10.56 12.32 -9.04
CA ASN A 289 -9.36 13.12 -8.77
C ASN A 289 -8.82 12.95 -7.32
N GLY A 290 -9.51 12.19 -6.47
CA GLY A 290 -9.16 11.91 -5.08
C GLY A 290 -9.64 12.94 -4.06
N GLN A 291 -10.41 13.96 -4.46
CA GLN A 291 -11.07 14.88 -3.52
C GLN A 291 -12.18 14.15 -2.77
N ALA A 292 -12.26 14.37 -1.45
CA ALA A 292 -13.28 13.74 -0.62
C ALA A 292 -14.65 14.40 -0.86
N GLU A 293 -15.70 13.60 -0.86
CA GLU A 293 -17.09 14.05 -0.94
C GLU A 293 -17.85 13.70 0.35
N LYS A 294 -18.80 14.56 0.73
CA LYS A 294 -19.63 14.33 1.91
C LYS A 294 -20.56 13.14 1.67
N ARG A 295 -20.33 12.05 2.40
CA ARG A 295 -21.10 10.81 2.31
C ARG A 295 -22.60 11.02 2.56
N GLU A 296 -22.97 12.05 3.31
CA GLU A 296 -24.36 12.46 3.60
C GLU A 296 -25.18 12.75 2.34
N GLN A 297 -24.53 13.14 1.24
CA GLN A 297 -25.20 13.38 -0.04
C GLN A 297 -25.74 12.10 -0.70
N PHE A 298 -25.24 10.92 -0.30
CA PHE A 298 -25.57 9.63 -0.90
C PHE A 298 -26.31 8.71 0.07
N GLN A 299 -26.67 9.19 1.26
CA GLN A 299 -27.35 8.36 2.26
C GLN A 299 -28.81 8.13 1.88
N LYS A 300 -29.33 6.94 2.19
CA LYS A 300 -30.78 6.68 2.17
C LYS A 300 -31.44 7.36 3.37
N GLU A 301 -32.66 7.84 3.22
CA GLU A 301 -33.42 8.55 4.27
C GLU A 301 -33.53 7.71 5.57
N ASN A 302 -33.70 6.40 5.44
CA ASN A 302 -33.85 5.48 6.56
C ASN A 302 -32.52 5.08 7.24
N LYS A 303 -31.38 5.69 6.85
CA LYS A 303 -30.08 5.36 7.46
C LYS A 303 -30.05 5.71 8.94
N SER A 304 -30.80 6.71 9.38
CA SER A 304 -30.94 7.07 10.81
C SER A 304 -31.59 5.95 11.63
N GLU A 305 -32.57 5.23 11.08
CA GLU A 305 -33.22 4.06 11.70
C GLU A 305 -32.26 2.86 11.75
N LEU A 306 -31.57 2.57 10.63
CA LEU A 306 -30.50 1.56 10.56
C LEU A 306 -29.34 1.87 11.53
N ALA A 307 -29.07 3.14 11.82
CA ALA A 307 -28.03 3.58 12.75
C ALA A 307 -28.44 3.46 14.23
N GLN A 308 -29.75 3.47 14.55
CA GLN A 308 -30.26 3.27 15.91
C GLN A 308 -30.19 1.80 16.35
N GLU A 309 -30.32 0.87 15.41
CA GLU A 309 -30.08 -0.57 15.63
C GLU A 309 -28.59 -0.94 15.71
N ASN A 310 -27.70 -0.08 15.20
CA ASN A 310 -26.29 -0.39 15.08
C ASN A 310 -25.51 -0.19 16.39
N THR A 311 -25.12 -1.30 17.01
CA THR A 311 -24.31 -1.40 18.26
C THR A 311 -23.03 -0.55 18.23
N PHE A 312 -22.49 -0.34 17.03
CA PHE A 312 -21.28 0.45 16.78
C PHE A 312 -21.38 1.89 17.26
N SER A 313 -22.45 2.60 16.89
CA SER A 313 -22.66 4.02 17.19
C SER A 313 -22.76 4.29 18.70
N ARG A 314 -23.30 3.32 19.46
CA ARG A 314 -23.37 3.39 20.94
C ARG A 314 -21.99 3.20 21.57
N LYS A 315 -21.22 2.21 21.13
CA LYS A 315 -19.85 1.95 21.62
C LYS A 315 -18.89 3.11 21.33
N LEU A 316 -18.99 3.74 20.15
CA LEU A 316 -18.14 4.88 19.78
C LEU A 316 -18.40 6.12 20.66
N LYS A 317 -19.65 6.34 21.09
CA LYS A 317 -20.01 7.40 22.05
C LYS A 317 -19.42 7.12 23.44
N GLN A 318 -19.47 5.87 23.92
CA GLN A 318 -18.86 5.47 25.20
C GLN A 318 -17.32 5.61 25.21
N GLN A 319 -16.63 5.20 24.13
CA GLN A 319 -15.17 5.39 24.05
C GLN A 319 -14.75 6.86 24.00
N LYS A 320 -15.57 7.75 23.42
CA LYS A 320 -15.31 9.19 23.43
C LYS A 320 -15.49 9.80 24.83
N SER A 321 -16.48 9.35 25.61
CA SER A 321 -16.67 9.82 26.99
C SER A 321 -15.58 9.33 27.94
N GLU A 322 -15.09 8.10 27.78
CA GLU A 322 -14.01 7.57 28.63
C GLU A 322 -12.66 8.29 28.40
N ASN A 323 -12.33 8.61 27.14
CA ASN A 323 -11.10 9.37 26.84
C ASN A 323 -11.16 10.86 27.26
N GLN A 324 -12.35 11.43 27.48
CA GLN A 324 -12.48 12.80 28.00
C GLN A 324 -12.40 12.86 29.54
N GLY A 325 -12.74 11.77 30.23
CA GLY A 325 -12.63 11.65 31.69
C GLY A 325 -11.21 11.37 32.23
N LEU A 326 -10.26 11.01 31.36
CA LEU A 326 -8.84 10.78 31.70
C LEU A 326 -7.96 12.03 31.51
N THR A 327 -8.55 13.16 31.13
CA THR A 327 -7.88 14.46 30.92
C THR A 327 -8.38 15.57 31.85
N MET A 328 -9.10 15.21 32.93
CA MET A 328 -9.41 16.14 34.01
C MET A 328 -8.64 15.81 35.27
#